data_AF-I5C504-F1
#
_entry.id   AF-I5C504-F1
#
_cell.length_a   1.000
_cell.length_b   1.000
_cell.length_c   1.000
_cell.angle_alpha   90.00
_cell.angle_beta   90.00
_cell.angle_gamma   90.00
#
_symmetry.space_group_name_H-M   'P 1'
#
loop_
_entity.id
_entity.type
_entity.pdbx_description
1 polymer ?
#
loop_
_entity_poly.entity_id
_entity_poly.type
_entity_poly.pdbx_seq_one_letter_code
_entity_poly.pdbx_strand_id
1 'polypeptide(L)'
;MPGLPRGKVVFVKQVAPGDVVDVRVTKGRSSFLEAEPVHFHQLSPARITPTCAHFGTCGGCKWQHISYEQQKAYKSQQVVDQLTRIAKVELPEIPPILGSEETFYYRNKLDFTFSNNRWLTKEEIQSGEEFERNALGFHVPGMFDKIVPISHCYLQGGQSNAIRNALYAFALAEGLSFYDIREQVGLLRNLIIRSTTTGEEMVIVQFGADDPEGIEKTLQFLAEQFPDLTSLLYIVNLKKNETFHDLEVHTYKGRSYIEEEMEGLRFRVGPKSFYQTNPKQAYTLYKVARDFAGLTGEEVVYDLYTGTGTIANFVARQAKEVIGIEYVEAAIEDAHLNARENGITNTRFYAGDMKDMLTPEFLAQHPRPDVVITDPHEQACTRMWCGCSWSWRRKPSCM
;
A
#
# COMPACT_ATOMS: atom_id res chain seq x y z
N MET A 1 -17.90 -2.17 -41.74
CA MET A 1 -17.24 -1.67 -40.51
C MET A 1 -15.77 -1.46 -40.82
N PRO A 2 -15.18 -0.28 -40.61
CA PRO A 2 -13.74 -0.14 -40.80
C PRO A 2 -13.07 -0.97 -39.70
N GLY A 3 -12.39 -2.04 -40.10
CA GLY A 3 -11.61 -2.88 -39.18
C GLY A 3 -10.57 -2.04 -38.43
N LEU A 4 -10.17 -2.52 -37.25
CA LEU A 4 -9.12 -1.89 -36.44
C LEU A 4 -7.92 -1.53 -37.34
N PRO A 5 -7.32 -0.32 -37.20
CA PRO A 5 -6.15 0.07 -37.97
C PRO A 5 -5.06 -1.00 -37.80
N ARG A 6 -4.67 -1.66 -38.91
CA ARG A 6 -3.65 -2.72 -38.89
C ARG A 6 -2.40 -2.24 -38.16
N GLY A 7 -2.00 -2.96 -37.10
CA GLY A 7 -0.76 -2.72 -36.37
C GLY A 7 -0.87 -1.87 -35.09
N LYS A 8 -2.05 -1.38 -34.69
CA LYS A 8 -2.21 -0.67 -33.40
C LYS A 8 -2.56 -1.62 -32.26
N VAL A 9 -1.89 -1.45 -31.12
CA VAL A 9 -2.26 -2.11 -29.86
C VAL A 9 -3.56 -1.47 -29.33
N VAL A 10 -4.47 -2.30 -28.84
CA VAL A 10 -5.75 -1.86 -28.25
C VAL A 10 -5.75 -2.24 -26.78
N PHE A 11 -5.84 -1.24 -25.90
CA PHE A 11 -5.99 -1.45 -24.47
C PHE A 11 -7.48 -1.52 -24.12
N VAL A 12 -7.90 -2.66 -23.61
CA VAL A 12 -9.27 -2.93 -23.20
C VAL A 12 -9.28 -3.19 -21.70
N LYS A 13 -10.12 -2.44 -20.95
CA LYS A 13 -10.27 -2.63 -19.51
C LYS A 13 -11.28 -3.75 -19.22
N GLN A 14 -11.17 -4.38 -18.04
CA GLN A 14 -12.11 -5.40 -17.53
C GLN A 14 -12.26 -6.67 -18.40
N VAL A 15 -11.27 -6.96 -19.26
CA VAL A 15 -11.13 -8.23 -19.96
C VAL A 15 -10.05 -9.09 -19.31
N ALA A 16 -10.02 -10.37 -19.66
CA ALA A 16 -8.98 -11.32 -19.30
C ALA A 16 -8.34 -11.90 -20.58
N PRO A 17 -7.06 -12.30 -20.56
CA PRO A 17 -6.46 -13.01 -21.69
C PRO A 17 -7.29 -14.26 -22.05
N GLY A 18 -7.62 -14.40 -23.33
CA GLY A 18 -8.51 -15.46 -23.85
C GLY A 18 -9.98 -15.05 -24.03
N ASP A 19 -10.40 -13.87 -23.57
CA ASP A 19 -11.73 -13.33 -23.89
C ASP A 19 -11.84 -13.02 -25.39
N VAL A 20 -12.97 -13.35 -26.02
CA VAL A 20 -13.33 -12.94 -27.38
C VAL A 20 -14.47 -11.94 -27.30
N VAL A 21 -14.19 -10.69 -27.66
CA VAL A 21 -15.10 -9.55 -27.43
C VAL A 21 -15.22 -8.64 -28.63
N ASP A 22 -16.43 -8.10 -28.83
CA ASP A 22 -16.61 -6.87 -29.56
C ASP A 22 -16.22 -5.69 -28.67
N VAL A 23 -15.50 -4.73 -29.24
CA VAL A 23 -15.04 -3.56 -28.49
C VAL A 23 -15.47 -2.27 -29.17
N ARG A 24 -15.74 -1.25 -28.36
CA ARG A 24 -15.97 0.12 -28.81
C ARG A 24 -14.77 0.97 -28.44
N VAL A 25 -14.15 1.58 -29.44
CA VAL A 25 -13.04 2.51 -29.21
C VAL A 25 -13.56 3.75 -28.50
N THR A 26 -12.98 4.06 -27.36
CA THR A 26 -13.32 5.24 -26.54
C THR A 26 -12.30 6.35 -26.72
N LYS A 27 -11.04 6.01 -27.06
CA LYS A 27 -9.98 7.00 -27.28
C LYS A 27 -8.96 6.52 -28.30
N GLY A 28 -8.65 7.39 -29.26
CA GLY A 28 -7.55 7.18 -30.21
C GLY A 28 -6.28 7.90 -29.76
N ARG A 29 -5.15 7.19 -29.76
CA ARG A 29 -3.80 7.78 -29.65
C ARG A 29 -2.97 7.46 -30.90
N SER A 30 -1.83 8.13 -31.03
CA SER A 30 -0.91 7.92 -32.16
C SER A 30 -0.45 6.46 -32.23
N SER A 31 -0.01 5.89 -31.10
CA SER A 31 0.57 4.53 -31.02
C SER A 31 -0.40 3.42 -30.56
N PHE A 32 -1.51 3.76 -29.90
CA PHE A 32 -2.47 2.77 -29.39
C PHE A 32 -3.90 3.29 -29.39
N LEU A 33 -4.86 2.40 -29.14
CA LEU A 33 -6.26 2.71 -28.92
C LEU A 33 -6.67 2.30 -27.50
N GLU A 34 -7.61 3.03 -26.90
CA GLU A 34 -8.32 2.58 -25.71
C GLU A 34 -9.75 2.22 -26.11
N ALA A 35 -10.26 1.13 -25.57
CA ALA A 35 -11.59 0.63 -25.87
C ALA A 35 -12.27 0.00 -24.65
N GLU A 36 -13.58 -0.10 -24.73
CA GLU A 36 -14.42 -0.82 -23.76
C GLU A 36 -15.05 -2.06 -24.42
N PRO A 37 -15.18 -3.19 -23.71
CA PRO A 37 -15.91 -4.33 -24.23
C PRO A 37 -17.40 -3.99 -24.30
N VAL A 38 -18.04 -4.28 -25.45
CA VAL A 38 -19.49 -4.09 -25.63
C VAL A 38 -20.26 -5.39 -25.69
N HIS A 39 -19.62 -6.47 -26.14
CA HIS A 39 -20.22 -7.79 -26.20
C HIS A 39 -19.16 -8.87 -26.02
N PHE A 40 -19.43 -9.87 -25.18
CA PHE A 40 -18.56 -11.03 -24.98
C PHE A 40 -19.14 -12.22 -25.74
N HIS A 41 -18.42 -12.69 -26.77
CA HIS A 41 -18.77 -13.89 -27.53
C HIS A 41 -18.30 -15.15 -26.80
N GLN A 42 -17.12 -15.07 -26.18
CA GLN A 42 -16.53 -16.17 -25.43
C GLN A 42 -15.75 -15.60 -24.24
N LEU A 43 -16.01 -16.15 -23.05
CA LEU A 43 -15.26 -15.85 -21.85
C LEU A 43 -14.02 -16.75 -21.77
N SER A 44 -12.90 -16.18 -21.34
CA SER A 44 -11.69 -16.93 -21.04
C SER A 44 -11.96 -18.00 -19.97
N PRO A 45 -11.41 -19.22 -20.10
CA PRO A 45 -11.48 -20.24 -19.05
C PRO A 45 -10.75 -19.83 -17.76
N ALA A 46 -9.90 -18.79 -17.83
CA ALA A 46 -9.24 -18.22 -16.65
C ALA A 46 -10.17 -17.34 -15.81
N ARG A 47 -11.38 -17.03 -16.29
CA ARG A 47 -12.29 -16.15 -15.56
C ARG A 47 -12.93 -16.83 -14.37
N ILE A 48 -13.15 -16.04 -13.32
CA ILE A 48 -13.98 -16.39 -12.18
C ILE A 48 -14.98 -15.26 -11.92
N THR A 49 -16.07 -15.57 -11.22
CA THR A 49 -17.01 -14.54 -10.77
C THR A 49 -16.38 -13.76 -9.61
N PRO A 50 -16.23 -12.43 -9.71
CA PRO A 50 -15.73 -11.61 -8.62
C PRO A 50 -16.63 -11.71 -7.38
N THR A 51 -16.02 -11.90 -6.21
CA THR A 51 -16.76 -11.92 -4.93
C THR A 51 -17.27 -10.53 -4.54
N CYS A 52 -16.51 -9.48 -4.84
CA CYS A 52 -16.87 -8.13 -4.44
C CYS A 52 -17.91 -7.53 -5.39
N ALA A 53 -19.08 -7.16 -4.86
CA ALA A 53 -20.13 -6.47 -5.62
C ALA A 53 -19.68 -5.13 -6.23
N HIS A 54 -18.62 -4.53 -5.67
CA HIS A 54 -18.05 -3.26 -6.14
C HIS A 54 -16.98 -3.44 -7.22
N PHE A 55 -16.63 -4.69 -7.59
CA PHE A 55 -15.59 -4.97 -8.57
C PHE A 55 -15.93 -4.38 -9.95
N GLY A 56 -14.92 -3.92 -10.69
CA GLY A 56 -15.08 -3.25 -11.97
C GLY A 56 -15.26 -1.74 -11.85
N THR A 57 -16.01 -1.26 -10.86
CA THR A 57 -16.22 0.17 -10.60
C THR A 57 -15.23 0.72 -9.57
N CYS A 58 -15.09 0.03 -8.43
CA CYS A 58 -14.16 0.40 -7.37
C CYS A 58 -12.70 0.28 -7.84
N GLY A 59 -11.88 1.27 -7.52
CA GLY A 59 -10.47 1.30 -7.92
C GLY A 59 -9.57 0.27 -7.24
N GLY A 60 -10.01 -0.33 -6.13
CA GLY A 60 -9.14 -1.13 -5.25
C GLY A 60 -8.70 -2.50 -5.78
N CYS A 61 -9.52 -3.19 -6.57
CA CYS A 61 -9.22 -4.53 -7.08
C CYS A 61 -9.28 -4.56 -8.61
N LYS A 62 -8.25 -5.10 -9.26
CA LYS A 62 -8.17 -5.11 -10.74
C LYS A 62 -8.43 -6.47 -11.36
N TRP A 63 -8.13 -7.56 -10.66
CA TRP A 63 -8.09 -8.92 -11.23
C TRP A 63 -9.00 -9.94 -10.52
N GLN A 64 -10.00 -9.53 -9.73
CA GLN A 64 -10.90 -10.50 -9.08
C GLN A 64 -11.70 -11.35 -10.09
N HIS A 65 -11.79 -10.93 -11.35
CA HIS A 65 -12.39 -11.72 -12.43
C HIS A 65 -11.44 -12.75 -13.03
N ILE A 66 -10.20 -12.88 -12.55
CA ILE A 66 -9.18 -13.81 -13.04
C ILE A 66 -8.82 -14.79 -11.90
N SER A 67 -8.77 -16.08 -12.19
CA SER A 67 -8.39 -17.10 -11.21
C SER A 67 -7.01 -16.84 -10.60
N TYR A 68 -6.84 -17.15 -9.31
CA TYR A 68 -5.60 -16.82 -8.59
C TYR A 68 -4.35 -17.45 -9.20
N GLU A 69 -4.46 -18.70 -9.68
CA GLU A 69 -3.38 -19.39 -10.41
C GLU A 69 -2.95 -18.62 -11.66
N GLN A 70 -3.90 -18.07 -12.41
CA GLN A 70 -3.59 -17.29 -13.61
C GLN A 70 -3.03 -15.91 -13.25
N GLN A 71 -3.49 -15.29 -12.15
CA GLN A 71 -2.87 -14.07 -11.65
C GLN A 71 -1.37 -14.28 -11.33
N LYS A 72 -1.03 -15.41 -10.69
CA LYS A 72 0.36 -15.79 -10.40
C LYS A 72 1.17 -16.00 -11.69
N ALA A 73 0.63 -16.75 -12.65
CA ALA A 73 1.27 -16.99 -13.94
C ALA A 73 1.54 -15.68 -14.71
N TYR A 74 0.55 -14.78 -14.79
CA TYR A 74 0.72 -13.49 -15.46
C TYR A 74 1.73 -12.58 -14.76
N LYS A 75 1.79 -12.58 -13.43
CA LYS A 75 2.82 -11.83 -12.68
C LYS A 75 4.22 -12.39 -12.91
N SER A 76 4.36 -13.72 -12.89
CA SER A 76 5.62 -14.38 -13.20
C SER A 76 6.11 -14.00 -14.60
N GLN A 77 5.24 -14.10 -15.61
CA GLN A 77 5.58 -13.70 -16.98
C GLN A 77 5.99 -12.23 -17.08
N GLN A 78 5.33 -11.32 -16.34
CA GLN A 78 5.72 -9.91 -16.32
C GLN A 78 7.15 -9.73 -15.81
N VAL A 79 7.54 -10.42 -14.74
CA VAL A 79 8.93 -10.34 -14.22
C VAL A 79 9.92 -10.83 -15.27
N VAL A 80 9.65 -11.99 -15.90
CA VAL A 80 10.50 -12.53 -16.97
C VAL A 80 10.62 -11.56 -18.14
N ASP A 81 9.49 -11.03 -18.62
CA ASP A 81 9.44 -10.08 -19.73
C ASP A 81 10.25 -8.81 -19.44
N GLN A 82 10.16 -8.26 -18.23
CA GLN A 82 10.90 -7.05 -17.88
C GLN A 82 12.41 -7.29 -17.79
N LEU A 83 12.83 -8.38 -17.14
CA LEU A 83 14.25 -8.71 -17.00
C LEU A 83 14.89 -9.06 -18.36
N THR A 84 14.18 -9.79 -19.22
CA THR A 84 14.68 -10.13 -20.56
C THR A 84 14.67 -8.95 -21.52
N ARG A 85 13.60 -8.14 -21.57
CA ARG A 85 13.46 -7.06 -22.56
C ARG A 85 14.16 -5.77 -22.15
N ILE A 86 14.08 -5.38 -20.87
CA ILE A 86 14.67 -4.13 -20.37
C ILE A 86 16.11 -4.37 -19.92
N ALA A 87 16.31 -5.28 -18.97
CA ALA A 87 17.65 -5.51 -18.40
C ALA A 87 18.55 -6.33 -19.34
N LYS A 88 17.98 -7.06 -20.31
CA LYS A 88 18.69 -7.87 -21.31
C LYS A 88 19.64 -8.89 -20.68
N VAL A 89 19.22 -9.45 -19.56
CA VAL A 89 19.97 -10.49 -18.84
C VAL A 89 19.43 -11.87 -19.24
N GLU A 90 20.34 -12.83 -19.40
CA GLU A 90 19.97 -14.24 -19.44
C GLU A 90 19.51 -14.65 -18.04
N LEU A 91 18.34 -15.27 -17.97
CA LEU A 91 17.74 -15.66 -16.70
C LEU A 91 17.96 -17.16 -16.50
N PRO A 92 18.33 -17.59 -15.27
CA PRO A 92 18.24 -18.99 -14.90
C PRO A 92 16.78 -19.44 -14.89
N GLU A 93 16.55 -20.72 -14.60
CA GLU A 93 15.20 -21.19 -14.30
C GLU A 93 14.62 -20.39 -13.12
N ILE A 94 13.47 -19.76 -13.36
CA ILE A 94 12.81 -18.93 -12.35
C ILE A 94 11.79 -19.80 -11.62
N PRO A 95 11.90 -19.94 -10.28
CA PRO A 95 10.94 -20.71 -9.53
C PRO A 95 9.54 -20.09 -9.62
N PRO A 96 8.46 -20.88 -9.43
CA PRO A 96 7.11 -20.35 -9.37
C PRO A 96 6.98 -19.25 -8.33
N ILE A 97 6.17 -18.24 -8.64
CA ILE A 97 5.88 -17.15 -7.70
C ILE A 97 5.22 -17.70 -6.43
N LEU A 98 5.72 -17.28 -5.27
CA LEU A 98 5.11 -17.60 -3.98
C LEU A 98 3.84 -16.75 -3.81
N GLY A 99 2.69 -17.41 -3.83
CA GLY A 99 1.39 -16.77 -3.61
C GLY A 99 1.14 -16.49 -2.13
N SER A 100 0.27 -15.50 -1.88
CA SER A 100 -0.37 -15.30 -0.59
C SER A 100 -1.31 -16.46 -0.31
N GLU A 101 -1.22 -17.05 0.88
CA GLU A 101 -2.15 -18.10 1.32
C GLU A 101 -3.58 -17.57 1.42
N GLU A 102 -3.73 -16.32 1.86
CA GLU A 102 -5.01 -15.62 1.94
C GLU A 102 -5.12 -14.57 0.82
N THR A 103 -6.17 -14.69 -0.01
CA THR A 103 -6.43 -13.76 -1.12
C THR A 103 -7.51 -12.73 -0.79
N PHE A 104 -8.12 -12.83 0.38
CA PHE A 104 -9.08 -11.90 0.95
C PHE A 104 -8.66 -11.54 2.38
N TYR A 105 -9.11 -10.38 2.86
CA TYR A 105 -8.88 -9.88 4.22
C TYR A 105 -7.41 -9.78 4.64
N TYR A 106 -6.50 -9.73 3.68
CA TYR A 106 -5.05 -9.70 3.91
C TYR A 106 -4.51 -8.29 4.16
N ARG A 107 -5.27 -7.23 3.82
CA ARG A 107 -4.81 -5.85 3.99
C ARG A 107 -4.99 -5.40 5.42
N ASN A 108 -3.89 -5.03 6.05
CA ASN A 108 -3.86 -4.49 7.39
C ASN A 108 -4.09 -2.97 7.44
N LYS A 109 -4.15 -2.28 6.30
CA LYS A 109 -4.42 -0.84 6.21
C LYS A 109 -5.31 -0.54 5.01
N LEU A 110 -6.37 0.23 5.23
CA LEU A 110 -7.18 0.88 4.18
C LEU A 110 -7.42 2.34 4.54
N ASP A 111 -7.57 3.16 3.49
CA ASP A 111 -7.89 4.59 3.57
C ASP A 111 -9.16 4.83 2.74
N PHE A 112 -10.24 5.19 3.42
CA PHE A 112 -11.54 5.45 2.81
C PHE A 112 -11.79 6.96 2.76
N THR A 113 -12.26 7.45 1.63
CA THR A 113 -12.53 8.86 1.41
C THR A 113 -14.01 9.14 1.63
N PHE A 114 -14.32 10.16 2.45
CA PHE A 114 -15.62 10.79 2.51
C PHE A 114 -15.76 11.79 1.36
N SER A 115 -16.90 11.80 0.70
CA SER A 115 -17.19 12.78 -0.35
C SER A 115 -18.68 13.03 -0.49
N ASN A 116 -19.05 14.29 -0.74
CA ASN A 116 -20.39 14.68 -1.17
C ASN A 116 -20.68 14.38 -2.66
N ASN A 117 -19.78 13.68 -3.35
CA ASN A 117 -19.85 13.44 -4.79
C ASN A 117 -19.78 11.95 -5.14
N ARG A 118 -20.78 11.20 -4.65
CA ARG A 118 -20.98 9.78 -4.92
C ARG A 118 -21.03 9.46 -6.42
N TRP A 119 -20.41 8.35 -6.80
CA TRP A 119 -20.59 7.71 -8.09
C TRP A 119 -21.99 7.12 -8.22
N LEU A 120 -22.73 7.55 -9.25
CA LEU A 120 -24.02 6.94 -9.62
C LEU A 120 -23.82 6.00 -10.80
N THR A 121 -24.52 4.88 -10.77
CA THR A 121 -24.55 3.96 -11.91
C THR A 121 -25.32 4.56 -13.09
N LYS A 122 -25.19 3.97 -14.27
CA LYS A 122 -25.95 4.43 -15.44
C LYS A 122 -27.44 4.23 -15.21
N GLU A 123 -27.81 3.16 -14.53
CA GLU A 123 -29.18 2.80 -14.18
C GLU A 123 -29.78 3.84 -13.22
N GLU A 124 -29.04 4.26 -12.20
CA GLU A 124 -29.46 5.33 -11.27
C GLU A 124 -29.62 6.67 -12.00
N ILE A 125 -28.70 7.02 -12.90
CA ILE A 125 -28.82 8.25 -13.69
C ILE A 125 -30.05 8.19 -14.62
N GLN A 126 -30.34 7.02 -15.19
CA GLN A 126 -31.46 6.83 -16.12
C GLN A 126 -32.83 6.76 -15.41
N SER A 127 -32.88 6.40 -14.13
CA SER A 127 -34.16 6.38 -13.38
C SER A 127 -34.72 7.79 -13.19
N GLY A 128 -33.86 8.82 -13.17
CA GLY A 128 -34.24 10.21 -12.92
C GLY A 128 -34.62 10.50 -11.47
N GLU A 129 -34.40 9.55 -10.57
CA GLU A 129 -34.63 9.71 -9.14
C GLU A 129 -33.49 10.50 -8.48
N GLU A 130 -33.79 11.17 -7.37
CA GLU A 130 -32.77 11.80 -6.54
C GLU A 130 -32.16 10.76 -5.58
N PHE A 131 -30.83 10.70 -5.57
CA PHE A 131 -30.08 9.78 -4.73
C PHE A 131 -29.16 10.54 -3.78
N GLU A 132 -28.94 9.96 -2.59
CA GLU A 132 -27.90 10.40 -1.67
C GLU A 132 -26.57 10.58 -2.41
N ARG A 133 -25.95 11.74 -2.22
CA ARG A 133 -24.71 12.17 -2.89
C ARG A 133 -23.49 11.97 -1.99
N ASN A 134 -23.67 11.81 -0.69
CA ASN A 134 -22.60 11.48 0.25
C ASN A 134 -22.17 10.01 0.11
N ALA A 135 -20.86 9.78 0.13
CA ALA A 135 -20.25 8.47 0.04
C ALA A 135 -19.03 8.36 0.96
N LEU A 136 -18.83 7.16 1.50
CA LEU A 136 -17.59 6.75 2.15
C LEU A 136 -17.07 5.49 1.44
N GLY A 137 -15.88 5.59 0.86
CA GLY A 137 -15.35 4.49 0.05
C GLY A 137 -14.09 4.82 -0.73
N PHE A 138 -14.03 4.40 -2.00
CA PHE A 138 -12.84 4.55 -2.84
C PHE A 138 -13.13 5.31 -4.13
N HIS A 139 -12.09 5.95 -4.65
CA HIS A 139 -12.15 6.65 -5.93
C HIS A 139 -12.46 5.71 -7.11
N VAL A 140 -13.23 6.23 -8.06
CA VAL A 140 -13.41 5.61 -9.38
C VAL A 140 -12.11 5.80 -10.17
N PRO A 141 -11.57 4.76 -10.83
CA PRO A 141 -10.35 4.88 -11.62
C PRO A 141 -10.40 6.01 -12.65
N GLY A 142 -9.49 6.98 -12.51
CA GLY A 142 -9.38 8.14 -13.39
C GLY A 142 -10.29 9.32 -13.03
N MET A 143 -11.06 9.24 -11.93
CA MET A 143 -11.87 10.34 -11.41
C MET A 143 -11.57 10.55 -9.93
N PHE A 144 -10.82 11.60 -9.61
CA PHE A 144 -10.39 11.90 -8.24
C PHE A 144 -11.51 12.45 -7.36
N ASP A 145 -12.59 12.97 -7.94
CA ASP A 145 -13.69 13.59 -7.21
C ASP A 145 -14.92 12.68 -7.06
N LYS A 146 -14.89 11.47 -7.62
CA LYS A 146 -16.02 10.52 -7.58
C LYS A 146 -15.71 9.33 -6.70
N ILE A 147 -16.52 9.12 -5.67
CA ILE A 147 -16.35 8.02 -4.71
C ILE A 147 -17.41 6.95 -4.93
N VAL A 148 -16.98 5.70 -5.04
CA VAL A 148 -17.84 4.51 -4.96
C VAL A 148 -18.11 4.23 -3.48
N PRO A 149 -19.37 4.25 -3.02
CA PRO A 149 -19.68 3.88 -1.66
C PRO A 149 -19.44 2.38 -1.48
N ILE A 150 -18.74 2.00 -0.41
CA ILE A 150 -18.37 0.61 -0.17
C ILE A 150 -19.16 0.08 1.01
N SER A 151 -20.03 -0.89 0.76
CA SER A 151 -20.78 -1.60 1.81
C SER A 151 -19.95 -2.72 2.46
N HIS A 152 -19.14 -3.43 1.67
CA HIS A 152 -18.24 -4.49 2.15
C HIS A 152 -16.96 -4.51 1.32
N CYS A 153 -15.82 -4.40 2.00
CA CYS A 153 -14.50 -4.56 1.39
C CYS A 153 -13.90 -5.89 1.83
N TYR A 154 -13.64 -6.77 0.87
CA TYR A 154 -13.00 -8.06 1.10
C TYR A 154 -11.46 -7.98 1.20
N LEU A 155 -10.89 -6.77 1.28
CA LEU A 155 -9.44 -6.59 1.43
C LEU A 155 -9.01 -6.50 2.88
N GLN A 156 -9.82 -5.94 3.78
CA GLN A 156 -9.49 -5.79 5.21
C GLN A 156 -10.60 -6.43 6.03
N GLY A 157 -10.21 -7.31 6.96
CA GLY A 157 -11.11 -8.03 7.86
C GLY A 157 -11.43 -7.24 9.12
N GLY A 158 -11.73 -7.97 10.20
CA GLY A 158 -11.99 -7.40 11.53
C GLY A 158 -13.21 -6.49 11.57
N GLN A 159 -13.11 -5.41 12.33
CA GLN A 159 -14.19 -4.44 12.50
C GLN A 159 -14.23 -3.37 11.39
N SER A 160 -13.28 -3.39 10.44
CA SER A 160 -13.14 -2.35 9.40
C SER A 160 -14.44 -2.05 8.65
N ASN A 161 -15.17 -3.08 8.22
CA ASN A 161 -16.46 -2.90 7.54
C ASN A 161 -17.55 -2.33 8.48
N ALA A 162 -17.58 -2.80 9.74
CA ALA A 162 -18.54 -2.33 10.73
C ALA A 162 -18.30 -0.85 11.07
N ILE A 163 -17.04 -0.48 11.36
CA ILE A 163 -16.61 0.90 11.66
C ILE A 163 -17.00 1.83 10.50
N ARG A 164 -16.64 1.48 9.27
CA ARG A 164 -16.95 2.29 8.09
C ARG A 164 -18.45 2.50 7.93
N ASN A 165 -19.23 1.43 7.98
CA ASN A 165 -20.67 1.51 7.74
C ASN A 165 -21.40 2.26 8.87
N ALA A 166 -20.99 2.04 10.13
CA ALA A 166 -21.56 2.72 11.29
C ALA A 166 -21.25 4.22 11.27
N LEU A 167 -19.99 4.60 10.98
CA LEU A 167 -19.60 6.01 10.89
C LEU A 167 -20.29 6.73 9.73
N TYR A 168 -20.44 6.06 8.58
CA TYR A 168 -21.20 6.62 7.45
C TYR A 168 -22.66 6.91 7.84
N ALA A 169 -23.35 5.92 8.44
CA ALA A 169 -24.74 6.08 8.85
C ALA A 169 -24.91 7.17 9.92
N PHE A 170 -24.01 7.20 10.90
CA PHE A 170 -23.97 8.23 11.94
C PHE A 170 -23.78 9.64 11.35
N ALA A 171 -22.80 9.80 10.45
CA ALA A 171 -22.52 11.09 9.83
C ALA A 171 -23.72 11.64 9.05
N LEU A 172 -24.49 10.79 8.36
CA LEU A 172 -25.73 11.19 7.71
C LEU A 172 -26.81 11.59 8.72
N ALA A 173 -27.02 10.79 9.77
CA ALA A 173 -28.05 11.05 10.78
C ALA A 173 -27.80 12.37 11.54
N GLU A 174 -26.53 12.68 11.81
CA GLU A 174 -26.12 13.88 12.52
C GLU A 174 -25.88 15.10 11.62
N GLY A 175 -26.08 14.96 10.31
CA GLY A 175 -25.88 16.05 9.34
C GLY A 175 -24.44 16.53 9.21
N LEU A 176 -23.45 15.66 9.50
CA LEU A 176 -22.05 16.01 9.35
C LEU A 176 -21.69 16.15 7.87
N SER A 177 -20.99 17.23 7.53
CA SER A 177 -20.61 17.50 6.14
C SER A 177 -19.47 16.58 5.66
N PHE A 178 -19.61 16.06 4.44
CA PHE A 178 -18.57 15.24 3.79
C PHE A 178 -17.71 16.16 2.94
N TYR A 179 -16.41 15.88 2.87
CA TYR A 179 -15.47 16.75 2.19
C TYR A 179 -15.72 16.82 0.68
N ASP A 180 -15.88 18.03 0.17
CA ASP A 180 -15.89 18.33 -1.25
C ASP A 180 -14.45 18.63 -1.69
N ILE A 181 -13.85 17.74 -2.47
CA ILE A 181 -12.46 17.92 -2.94
C ILE A 181 -12.33 18.99 -4.04
N ARG A 182 -13.43 19.48 -4.64
CA ARG A 182 -13.38 20.58 -5.61
C ARG A 182 -13.50 21.92 -4.91
N GLU A 183 -14.49 22.05 -4.04
CA GLU A 183 -14.75 23.26 -3.27
C GLU A 183 -13.84 23.39 -2.04
N GLN A 184 -13.18 22.30 -1.65
CA GLN A 184 -12.20 22.22 -0.56
C GLN A 184 -12.81 22.56 0.81
N VAL A 185 -14.05 22.12 1.03
CA VAL A 185 -14.85 22.37 2.25
C VAL A 185 -15.50 21.08 2.75
N GLY A 186 -15.87 21.05 4.02
CA GLY A 186 -16.54 19.93 4.67
C GLY A 186 -15.74 19.35 5.83
N LEU A 187 -16.41 18.66 6.73
CA LEU A 187 -15.83 18.17 7.98
C LEU A 187 -15.10 16.85 7.79
N LEU A 188 -15.79 15.79 7.35
CA LEU A 188 -15.21 14.44 7.27
C LEU A 188 -14.44 14.27 5.96
N ARG A 189 -13.14 13.96 6.02
CA ARG A 189 -12.27 13.76 4.84
C ARG A 189 -11.94 12.31 4.59
N ASN A 190 -11.26 11.68 5.53
CA ASN A 190 -10.74 10.33 5.38
C ASN A 190 -10.96 9.52 6.66
N LEU A 191 -11.22 8.23 6.48
CA LEU A 191 -11.23 7.22 7.52
C LEU A 191 -10.12 6.21 7.20
N ILE A 192 -9.07 6.21 8.00
CA ILE A 192 -7.97 5.26 7.86
C ILE A 192 -8.13 4.22 8.94
N ILE A 193 -8.16 2.95 8.56
CA ILE A 193 -8.25 1.83 9.49
C ILE A 193 -7.01 0.99 9.31
N ARG A 194 -6.27 0.79 10.41
CA ARG A 194 -5.19 -0.19 10.50
C ARG A 194 -5.60 -1.33 11.44
N SER A 195 -5.21 -2.55 11.10
CA SER A 195 -5.36 -3.76 11.88
C SER A 195 -4.00 -4.46 11.97
N THR A 196 -3.85 -5.37 12.92
CA THR A 196 -2.66 -6.23 13.04
C THR A 196 -3.05 -7.70 13.05
N THR A 197 -2.08 -8.59 12.87
CA THR A 197 -2.31 -10.03 13.04
C THR A 197 -2.52 -10.43 14.50
N THR A 198 -2.11 -9.57 15.45
CA THR A 198 -2.33 -9.71 16.89
C THR A 198 -3.75 -9.33 17.34
N GLY A 199 -4.56 -8.76 16.43
CA GLY A 199 -5.95 -8.38 16.69
C GLY A 199 -6.14 -6.93 17.17
N GLU A 200 -5.09 -6.11 17.14
CA GLU A 200 -5.18 -4.69 17.47
C GLU A 200 -5.73 -3.88 16.30
N GLU A 201 -6.49 -2.83 16.62
CA GLU A 201 -7.11 -1.94 15.63
C GLU A 201 -6.86 -0.48 15.96
N MET A 202 -6.44 0.27 14.93
CA MET A 202 -6.28 1.72 14.96
C MET A 202 -7.22 2.36 13.96
N VAL A 203 -8.01 3.31 14.43
CA VAL A 203 -8.86 4.16 13.61
C VAL A 203 -8.30 5.57 13.63
N ILE A 204 -8.16 6.17 12.45
CA ILE A 204 -7.75 7.57 12.29
C ILE A 204 -8.82 8.26 11.47
N VAL A 205 -9.43 9.31 12.03
CA VAL A 205 -10.34 10.18 11.29
C VAL A 205 -9.61 11.46 10.90
N GLN A 206 -9.59 11.78 9.62
CA GLN A 206 -9.09 13.05 9.13
C GLN A 206 -10.26 14.02 8.92
N PHE A 207 -10.12 15.21 9.47
CA PHE A 207 -11.10 16.28 9.41
C PHE A 207 -10.61 17.42 8.51
N GLY A 208 -11.51 18.04 7.76
CA GLY A 208 -11.25 19.13 6.80
C GLY A 208 -11.69 20.51 7.24
N ALA A 209 -12.24 20.59 8.45
CA ALA A 209 -12.60 21.83 9.11
C ALA A 209 -12.15 21.77 10.58
N ASP A 210 -11.81 22.92 11.13
CA ASP A 210 -11.59 23.08 12.56
C ASP A 210 -12.96 23.30 13.25
N ASP A 211 -13.68 22.20 13.42
CA ASP A 211 -15.01 22.15 14.05
C ASP A 211 -14.93 21.23 15.29
N PRO A 212 -14.61 21.79 16.47
CA PRO A 212 -14.44 21.00 17.69
C PRO A 212 -15.68 20.18 18.07
N GLU A 213 -16.89 20.69 17.82
CA GLU A 213 -18.13 20.00 18.16
C GLU A 213 -18.34 18.79 17.26
N GLY A 214 -18.21 18.96 15.94
CA GLY A 214 -18.33 17.87 14.98
C GLY A 214 -17.23 16.81 15.15
N ILE A 215 -16.01 17.23 15.49
CA ILE A 215 -14.89 16.34 15.80
C ILE A 215 -15.19 15.51 17.04
N GLU A 216 -15.54 16.15 18.16
CA GLU A 216 -15.84 15.48 19.43
C GLU A 216 -16.98 14.48 19.26
N LYS A 217 -18.07 14.90 18.61
CA LYS A 217 -19.24 14.07 18.34
C LYS A 217 -18.91 12.83 17.53
N THR A 218 -18.04 12.96 16.53
CA THR A 218 -17.56 11.84 15.71
C THR A 218 -16.71 10.85 16.51
N LEU A 219 -15.77 11.36 17.29
CA LEU A 219 -14.83 10.53 18.04
C LEU A 219 -15.50 9.84 19.24
N GLN A 220 -16.41 10.53 19.93
CA GLN A 220 -17.22 9.96 21.00
C GLN A 220 -18.06 8.79 20.48
N PHE A 221 -18.75 8.96 19.34
CA PHE A 221 -19.52 7.89 18.71
C PHE A 221 -18.66 6.65 18.43
N LEU A 222 -17.48 6.83 17.84
CA LEU A 222 -16.56 5.72 17.57
C LEU A 222 -16.07 5.05 18.85
N ALA A 223 -15.75 5.84 19.89
CA ALA A 223 -15.27 5.33 21.16
C ALA A 223 -16.32 4.54 21.96
N GLU A 224 -17.60 4.87 21.79
CA GLU A 224 -18.74 4.21 22.43
C GLU A 224 -19.19 2.97 21.65
N GLN A 225 -19.28 3.06 20.31
CA GLN A 225 -19.72 1.94 19.47
C GLN A 225 -18.65 0.85 19.31
N PHE A 226 -17.37 1.24 19.35
CA PHE A 226 -16.24 0.31 19.20
C PHE A 226 -15.30 0.45 20.41
N PRO A 227 -15.73 -0.02 21.60
CA PRO A 227 -14.97 0.15 22.83
C PRO A 227 -13.64 -0.61 22.84
N ASP A 228 -13.52 -1.65 22.00
CA ASP A 228 -12.34 -2.51 21.89
C ASP A 228 -11.23 -1.93 20.98
N LEU A 229 -11.43 -0.74 20.41
CA LEU A 229 -10.39 -0.05 19.63
C LEU A 229 -9.15 0.17 20.49
N THR A 230 -8.02 -0.30 19.99
CA THR A 230 -6.72 -0.12 20.64
C THR A 230 -6.25 1.33 20.55
N SER A 231 -6.56 1.98 19.44
CA SER A 231 -6.12 3.34 19.13
C SER A 231 -7.21 4.08 18.34
N LEU A 232 -7.70 5.19 18.88
CA LEU A 232 -8.58 6.12 18.18
C LEU A 232 -7.90 7.47 18.09
N LEU A 233 -7.52 7.84 16.88
CA LEU A 233 -6.73 9.03 16.55
C LEU A 233 -7.51 9.94 15.62
N TYR A 234 -7.11 11.21 15.58
CA TYR A 234 -7.60 12.13 14.58
C TYR A 234 -6.56 13.14 14.13
N ILE A 235 -6.84 13.75 12.98
CA ILE A 235 -5.99 14.74 12.33
C ILE A 235 -6.90 15.84 11.79
N VAL A 236 -6.58 17.10 12.07
CA VAL A 236 -7.20 18.25 11.40
C VAL A 236 -6.32 18.65 10.21
N ASN A 237 -6.80 18.38 8.99
CA ASN A 237 -6.10 18.71 7.75
C ASN A 237 -6.89 19.77 6.96
N LEU A 238 -6.45 21.02 7.10
CA LEU A 238 -7.01 22.17 6.37
C LEU A 238 -6.32 22.42 5.01
N LYS A 239 -5.35 21.56 4.63
CA LYS A 239 -4.64 21.69 3.35
C LYS A 239 -5.48 21.15 2.20
N LYS A 240 -5.03 21.45 0.98
CA LYS A 240 -5.70 20.98 -0.24
C LYS A 240 -5.42 19.53 -0.62
N ASN A 241 -4.38 18.95 -0.06
CA ASN A 241 -3.98 17.56 -0.28
C ASN A 241 -4.38 16.69 0.92
N GLU A 242 -4.38 15.39 0.70
CA GLU A 242 -4.77 14.38 1.71
C GLU A 242 -3.59 13.99 2.62
N THR A 243 -2.36 14.39 2.27
CA THR A 243 -1.15 14.01 3.01
C THR A 243 -1.11 14.68 4.39
N PHE A 244 -0.70 13.92 5.40
CA PHE A 244 -0.68 14.36 6.79
C PHE A 244 0.63 14.09 7.53
N HIS A 245 1.71 13.74 6.82
CA HIS A 245 3.01 13.44 7.44
C HIS A 245 3.56 14.63 8.26
N ASP A 246 3.30 15.85 7.80
CA ASP A 246 3.65 17.13 8.39
C ASP A 246 2.65 17.64 9.44
N LEU A 247 1.50 16.98 9.60
CA LEU A 247 0.46 17.41 10.54
C LEU A 247 0.58 16.69 11.89
N GLU A 248 0.09 17.33 12.94
CA GLU A 248 -0.03 16.69 14.25
C GLU A 248 -1.10 15.58 14.20
N VAL A 249 -0.85 14.49 14.92
CA VAL A 249 -1.82 13.41 15.09
C VAL A 249 -2.20 13.36 16.56
N HIS A 250 -3.48 13.59 16.83
CA HIS A 250 -4.00 13.63 18.19
C HIS A 250 -4.55 12.26 18.58
N THR A 251 -4.21 11.81 19.79
CA THR A 251 -4.78 10.59 20.37
C THR A 251 -6.02 10.95 21.17
N TYR A 252 -7.19 10.47 20.74
CA TYR A 252 -8.44 10.69 21.47
C TYR A 252 -8.65 9.65 22.56
N LYS A 253 -8.42 8.35 22.24
CA LYS A 253 -8.56 7.24 23.18
C LYS A 253 -7.58 6.11 22.86
N GLY A 254 -7.05 5.47 23.91
CA GLY A 254 -6.15 4.32 23.78
C GLY A 254 -4.69 4.73 23.55
N ARG A 255 -3.97 3.92 22.78
CA ARG A 255 -2.55 4.15 22.45
C ARG A 255 -2.40 5.01 21.19
N SER A 256 -1.25 5.66 21.03
CA SER A 256 -0.88 6.36 19.79
C SER A 256 -0.33 5.43 18.69
N TYR A 257 -0.25 4.12 18.97
CA TYR A 257 0.29 3.09 18.10
C TYR A 257 -0.46 1.76 18.29
N ILE A 258 -0.27 0.84 17.35
CA ILE A 258 -0.62 -0.59 17.47
C ILE A 258 0.64 -1.43 17.31
N GLU A 259 0.59 -2.70 17.71
CA GLU A 259 1.73 -3.61 17.69
C GLU A 259 1.48 -4.79 16.75
N GLU A 260 2.37 -4.96 15.78
CA GLU A 260 2.38 -6.12 14.89
C GLU A 260 3.46 -7.11 15.34
N GLU A 261 3.23 -8.40 15.07
CA GLU A 261 4.20 -9.46 15.38
C GLU A 261 4.72 -10.13 14.10
N MET A 262 6.02 -10.39 14.06
CA MET A 262 6.65 -11.22 13.02
C MET A 262 7.80 -12.03 13.61
N GLU A 263 7.67 -13.37 13.58
CA GLU A 263 8.69 -14.30 14.11
C GLU A 263 9.09 -14.03 15.58
N GLY A 264 8.09 -13.66 16.40
CA GLY A 264 8.28 -13.29 17.81
C GLY A 264 8.93 -11.93 18.02
N LEU A 265 9.16 -11.15 16.96
CA LEU A 265 9.52 -9.74 17.05
C LEU A 265 8.26 -8.88 17.07
N ARG A 266 8.25 -7.84 17.89
CA ARG A 266 7.15 -6.87 18.00
C ARG A 266 7.53 -5.55 17.38
N PHE A 267 6.67 -5.02 16.53
CA PHE A 267 6.88 -3.75 15.84
C PHE A 267 5.78 -2.77 16.19
N ARG A 268 6.15 -1.61 16.74
CA ARG A 268 5.19 -0.52 16.90
C ARG A 268 4.91 0.09 15.54
N VAL A 269 3.62 0.19 15.22
CA VAL A 269 3.09 0.78 13.99
C VAL A 269 2.30 2.01 14.37
N GLY A 270 2.88 3.19 14.11
CA GLY A 270 2.23 4.47 14.29
C GLY A 270 1.32 4.86 13.11
N PRO A 271 0.57 5.97 13.25
CA PRO A 271 -0.33 6.49 12.21
C PRO A 271 0.43 6.88 10.93
N LYS A 272 1.65 7.40 11.06
CA LYS A 272 2.52 7.84 9.96
C LYS A 272 3.48 6.77 9.47
N SER A 273 3.75 5.74 10.28
CA SER A 273 4.73 4.71 9.99
C SER A 273 4.29 3.86 8.79
N PHE A 274 5.23 3.55 7.90
CA PHE A 274 5.04 2.58 6.83
C PHE A 274 5.17 1.16 7.39
N TYR A 275 4.25 0.29 7.04
CA TYR A 275 4.31 -1.14 7.31
C TYR A 275 3.68 -1.88 6.13
N GLN A 276 4.18 -3.06 5.82
CA GLN A 276 3.71 -3.83 4.67
C GLN A 276 2.22 -4.13 4.79
N THR A 277 1.45 -3.84 3.74
CA THR A 277 -0.01 -3.94 3.84
C THR A 277 -0.52 -5.36 3.94
N ASN A 278 0.26 -6.38 3.60
CA ASN A 278 -0.05 -7.80 3.81
C ASN A 278 0.99 -8.41 4.75
N PRO A 279 0.78 -8.42 6.08
CA PRO A 279 1.76 -8.90 7.05
C PRO A 279 2.21 -10.35 6.81
N LYS A 280 1.27 -11.25 6.46
CA LYS A 280 1.57 -12.65 6.20
C LYS A 280 2.47 -12.83 4.98
N GLN A 281 2.17 -12.13 3.89
CA GLN A 281 3.03 -12.18 2.71
C GLN A 281 4.35 -11.41 2.89
N ALA A 282 4.36 -10.37 3.73
CA ALA A 282 5.59 -9.67 4.11
C ALA A 282 6.55 -10.60 4.85
N TYR A 283 6.04 -11.41 5.78
CA TYR A 283 6.82 -12.47 6.43
C TYR A 283 7.44 -13.44 5.40
N THR A 284 6.65 -13.91 4.42
CA THR A 284 7.16 -14.77 3.34
C THR A 284 8.25 -14.09 2.53
N LEU A 285 8.06 -12.81 2.16
CA LEU A 285 9.05 -12.02 1.42
C LEU A 285 10.35 -11.88 2.22
N TYR A 286 10.26 -11.51 3.50
CA TYR A 286 11.42 -11.28 4.35
C TYR A 286 12.18 -12.58 4.61
N LYS A 287 11.46 -13.69 4.79
CA LYS A 287 12.07 -15.03 4.87
C LYS A 287 12.89 -15.35 3.61
N VAL A 288 12.33 -15.14 2.41
CA VAL A 288 13.07 -15.39 1.16
C VAL A 288 14.30 -14.49 1.05
N ALA A 289 14.18 -13.20 1.41
CA ALA A 289 15.31 -12.28 1.40
C ALA A 289 16.42 -12.72 2.37
N ARG A 290 16.07 -13.13 3.59
CA ARG A 290 17.00 -13.68 4.58
C ARG A 290 17.66 -14.97 4.09
N ASP A 291 16.88 -15.89 3.54
CA ASP A 291 17.40 -17.17 3.03
C ASP A 291 18.38 -16.94 1.86
N PHE A 292 18.12 -15.96 1.00
CA PHE A 292 19.02 -15.57 -0.10
C PHE A 292 20.26 -14.80 0.40
N ALA A 293 20.15 -14.06 1.50
CA ALA A 293 21.29 -13.39 2.12
C ALA A 293 22.32 -14.39 2.67
N GLY A 294 21.90 -15.62 3.02
CA GLY A 294 22.81 -16.71 3.41
C GLY A 294 23.61 -16.41 4.67
N LEU A 295 23.02 -15.68 5.61
CA LEU A 295 23.70 -15.20 6.82
C LEU A 295 24.08 -16.38 7.74
N THR A 296 25.30 -16.32 8.27
CA THR A 296 25.89 -17.31 9.19
C THR A 296 26.09 -16.77 10.60
N GLY A 297 25.96 -15.46 10.80
CA GLY A 297 26.18 -14.75 12.06
C GLY A 297 27.43 -13.88 12.05
N GLU A 298 28.23 -13.92 10.98
CA GLU A 298 29.50 -13.21 10.87
C GLU A 298 29.42 -11.99 9.94
N GLU A 299 28.34 -11.89 9.16
CA GLU A 299 28.16 -10.91 8.10
C GLU A 299 27.70 -9.55 8.66
N VAL A 300 28.22 -8.48 8.05
CA VAL A 300 27.71 -7.13 8.21
C VAL A 300 26.68 -6.85 7.12
N VAL A 301 25.45 -6.54 7.53
CA VAL A 301 24.32 -6.30 6.63
C VAL A 301 24.01 -4.81 6.56
N TYR A 302 23.90 -4.27 5.35
CA TYR A 302 23.36 -2.93 5.16
C TYR A 302 21.90 -3.04 4.69
N ASP A 303 20.98 -2.47 5.46
CA ASP A 303 19.56 -2.37 5.12
C ASP A 303 19.28 -0.95 4.59
N LEU A 304 19.17 -0.82 3.27
CA LEU A 304 18.95 0.46 2.60
C LEU A 304 17.45 0.68 2.40
N TYR A 305 16.95 1.85 2.82
CA TYR A 305 15.53 2.19 2.91
C TYR A 305 14.88 1.38 4.03
N THR A 306 15.56 1.35 5.18
CA THR A 306 15.20 0.48 6.32
C THR A 306 13.81 0.81 6.91
N GLY A 307 13.27 2.00 6.63
CA GLY A 307 12.02 2.47 7.20
C GLY A 307 12.07 2.43 8.73
N THR A 308 11.10 1.75 9.36
CA THR A 308 11.06 1.54 10.82
C THR A 308 11.92 0.37 11.31
N GLY A 309 12.91 -0.03 10.52
CA GLY A 309 13.85 -1.10 10.85
C GLY A 309 13.24 -2.50 10.77
N THR A 310 12.16 -2.72 10.00
CA THR A 310 11.47 -4.01 10.01
C THR A 310 12.34 -5.15 9.46
N ILE A 311 12.99 -4.94 8.31
CA ILE A 311 13.91 -5.92 7.72
C ILE A 311 15.19 -6.02 8.55
N ALA A 312 15.80 -4.89 8.89
CA ALA A 312 17.01 -4.85 9.72
C ALA A 312 16.87 -5.66 11.02
N ASN A 313 15.81 -5.41 11.80
CA ASN A 313 15.56 -6.14 13.04
C ASN A 313 15.20 -7.62 12.78
N PHE A 314 14.52 -7.92 11.66
CA PHE A 314 14.17 -9.30 11.29
C PHE A 314 15.41 -10.16 11.00
N VAL A 315 16.43 -9.61 10.34
CA VAL A 315 17.67 -10.36 10.01
C VAL A 315 18.75 -10.26 11.09
N ALA A 316 18.62 -9.33 12.03
CA ALA A 316 19.65 -9.03 13.03
C ALA A 316 20.11 -10.24 13.86
N ARG A 317 19.20 -11.20 14.16
CA ARG A 317 19.55 -12.40 14.94
C ARG A 317 20.56 -13.33 14.25
N GLN A 318 20.71 -13.23 12.92
CA GLN A 318 21.61 -14.06 12.11
C GLN A 318 22.75 -13.26 11.49
N ALA A 319 22.90 -11.99 11.85
CA ALA A 319 23.97 -11.12 11.37
C ALA A 319 24.91 -10.76 12.53
N LYS A 320 26.15 -10.43 12.19
CA LYS A 320 27.08 -9.85 13.17
C LYS A 320 26.64 -8.45 13.55
N GLU A 321 26.30 -7.64 12.55
CA GLU A 321 25.84 -6.27 12.71
C GLU A 321 24.93 -5.89 11.52
N VAL A 322 23.92 -5.08 11.79
CA VAL A 322 23.04 -4.53 10.76
C VAL A 322 23.05 -3.01 10.82
N ILE A 323 23.34 -2.37 9.69
CA ILE A 323 23.33 -0.91 9.54
C ILE A 323 22.14 -0.53 8.65
N GLY A 324 21.14 0.08 9.24
CA GLY A 324 19.96 0.60 8.56
C GLY A 324 20.11 2.08 8.21
N ILE A 325 19.75 2.45 6.98
CA ILE A 325 19.75 3.85 6.51
C ILE A 325 18.37 4.20 5.96
N GLU A 326 17.82 5.32 6.40
CA GLU A 326 16.52 5.86 5.99
C GLU A 326 16.59 7.39 5.96
N TYR A 327 15.90 8.06 5.04
CA TYR A 327 15.93 9.53 4.98
C TYR A 327 14.90 10.19 5.92
N VAL A 328 13.89 9.43 6.37
CA VAL A 328 12.86 9.90 7.30
C VAL A 328 13.28 9.70 8.76
N GLU A 329 13.63 10.79 9.44
CA GLU A 329 14.05 10.78 10.86
C GLU A 329 13.07 10.05 11.78
N ALA A 330 11.77 10.34 11.66
CA ALA A 330 10.74 9.70 12.49
C ALA A 330 10.70 8.17 12.32
N ALA A 331 11.09 7.65 11.15
CA ALA A 331 11.18 6.20 10.93
C ALA A 331 12.41 5.60 11.63
N ILE A 332 13.52 6.34 11.72
CA ILE A 332 14.73 5.95 12.46
C ILE A 332 14.47 5.94 13.98
N GLU A 333 13.72 6.91 14.49
CA GLU A 333 13.27 6.91 15.89
C GLU A 333 12.44 5.65 16.22
N ASP A 334 11.48 5.31 15.35
CA ASP A 334 10.71 4.06 15.43
C ASP A 334 11.61 2.82 15.33
N ALA A 335 12.63 2.82 14.46
CA ALA A 335 13.56 1.72 14.29
C ALA A 335 14.39 1.44 15.54
N HIS A 336 14.90 2.50 16.18
CA HIS A 336 15.59 2.39 17.47
C HIS A 336 14.68 1.85 18.58
N LEU A 337 13.43 2.29 18.59
CA LEU A 337 12.45 1.82 19.57
C LEU A 337 12.14 0.33 19.35
N ASN A 338 11.89 -0.08 18.10
CA ASN A 338 11.66 -1.48 17.74
C ASN A 338 12.85 -2.37 18.12
N ALA A 339 14.09 -1.93 17.87
CA ALA A 339 15.27 -2.69 18.28
C ALA A 339 15.35 -2.86 19.81
N ARG A 340 15.13 -1.79 20.57
CA ARG A 340 15.14 -1.83 22.05
C ARG A 340 14.06 -2.76 22.61
N GLU A 341 12.82 -2.66 22.13
CA GLU A 341 11.69 -3.48 22.60
C GLU A 341 11.91 -4.97 22.31
N ASN A 342 12.64 -5.30 21.24
CA ASN A 342 12.99 -6.67 20.89
C ASN A 342 14.32 -7.16 21.49
N GLY A 343 14.99 -6.33 22.30
CA GLY A 343 16.31 -6.66 22.87
C GLY A 343 17.41 -6.84 21.82
N ILE A 344 17.26 -6.24 20.64
CA ILE A 344 18.24 -6.30 19.55
C ILE A 344 19.29 -5.20 19.79
N THR A 345 20.55 -5.62 19.92
CA THR A 345 21.67 -4.73 20.29
C THR A 345 22.71 -4.56 19.19
N ASN A 346 22.62 -5.35 18.12
CA ASN A 346 23.55 -5.35 16.98
C ASN A 346 23.02 -4.61 15.74
N THR A 347 22.05 -3.71 15.92
CA THR A 347 21.51 -2.82 14.87
C THR A 347 21.92 -1.38 15.11
N ARG A 348 22.33 -0.66 14.06
CA ARG A 348 22.54 0.78 14.06
C ARG A 348 21.70 1.43 12.98
N PHE A 349 21.10 2.58 13.29
CA PHE A 349 20.20 3.27 12.38
C PHE A 349 20.69 4.70 12.16
N TYR A 350 20.64 5.17 10.92
CA TYR A 350 21.09 6.50 10.53
C TYR A 350 20.07 7.19 9.63
N ALA A 351 19.77 8.44 9.95
CA ALA A 351 18.92 9.29 9.14
C ALA A 351 19.74 10.05 8.08
N GLY A 352 19.36 9.94 6.80
CA GLY A 352 19.96 10.72 5.73
C GLY A 352 19.66 10.21 4.32
N ASP A 353 19.89 11.06 3.31
CA ASP A 353 19.84 10.63 1.91
C ASP A 353 20.97 9.64 1.63
N MET A 354 20.66 8.54 0.94
CA MET A 354 21.63 7.48 0.60
C MET A 354 22.91 8.01 -0.04
N LYS A 355 22.81 9.03 -0.90
CA LYS A 355 23.97 9.61 -1.59
C LYS A 355 24.90 10.36 -0.65
N ASP A 356 24.31 11.00 0.35
CA ASP A 356 25.03 11.83 1.32
C ASP A 356 25.54 10.99 2.50
N MET A 357 24.92 9.83 2.75
CA MET A 357 25.31 8.88 3.79
C MET A 357 26.38 7.89 3.33
N LEU A 358 26.33 7.37 2.11
CA LEU A 358 27.28 6.36 1.62
C LEU A 358 28.59 7.01 1.07
N THR A 359 29.16 7.93 1.84
CA THR A 359 30.41 8.63 1.52
C THR A 359 31.66 7.83 1.95
N PRO A 360 32.83 8.07 1.35
CA PRO A 360 34.08 7.45 1.79
C PRO A 360 34.35 7.62 3.30
N GLU A 361 33.97 8.77 3.86
CA GLU A 361 34.12 9.09 5.29
C GLU A 361 33.23 8.20 6.16
N PHE A 362 31.95 8.03 5.79
CA PHE A 362 31.04 7.13 6.50
C PHE A 362 31.53 5.68 6.41
N LEU A 363 32.00 5.25 5.24
CA LEU A 363 32.50 3.90 5.02
C LEU A 363 33.85 3.62 5.68
N ALA A 364 34.62 4.65 6.01
CA ALA A 364 35.84 4.52 6.81
C ALA A 364 35.53 4.33 8.31
N GLN A 365 34.37 4.81 8.77
CA GLN A 365 33.94 4.74 10.16
C GLN A 365 33.10 3.50 10.48
N HIS A 366 32.62 2.80 9.45
CA HIS A 366 31.74 1.64 9.59
C HIS A 366 32.36 0.41 8.91
N PRO A 367 32.05 -0.81 9.39
CA PRO A 367 32.53 -2.01 8.73
C PRO A 367 31.92 -2.13 7.33
N ARG A 368 32.67 -2.72 6.41
CA ARG A 368 32.18 -2.94 5.04
C ARG A 368 31.03 -3.96 5.04
N PRO A 369 29.97 -3.75 4.25
CA PRO A 369 28.90 -4.72 4.10
C PRO A 369 29.39 -5.97 3.37
N ASP A 370 29.04 -7.13 3.92
CA ASP A 370 29.08 -8.41 3.22
C ASP A 370 27.80 -8.61 2.39
N VAL A 371 26.67 -8.11 2.92
CA VAL A 371 25.35 -8.20 2.30
C VAL A 371 24.68 -6.83 2.29
N VAL A 372 23.98 -6.52 1.19
CA VAL A 372 23.11 -5.34 1.09
C VAL A 372 21.70 -5.80 0.79
N ILE A 373 20.76 -5.41 1.65
CA ILE A 373 19.32 -5.57 1.42
C ILE A 373 18.76 -4.19 1.09
N THR A 374 17.88 -4.12 0.09
CA THR A 374 17.27 -2.85 -0.32
C THR A 374 15.81 -3.05 -0.70
N ASP A 375 14.93 -2.24 -0.11
CA ASP A 375 13.50 -2.18 -0.44
C ASP A 375 13.09 -0.74 -0.82
N PRO A 376 13.53 -0.26 -2.00
CA PRO A 376 13.33 1.13 -2.41
C PRO A 376 11.88 1.41 -2.82
N HIS A 377 11.42 2.64 -2.57
CA HIS A 377 10.21 3.15 -3.20
C HIS A 377 10.39 3.31 -4.73
N GLU A 378 9.28 3.30 -5.49
CA GLU A 378 9.26 3.24 -6.97
C GLU A 378 10.18 4.26 -7.69
N GLN A 379 10.43 5.43 -7.10
CA GLN A 379 11.25 6.51 -7.69
C GLN A 379 12.71 6.56 -7.16
N ALA A 380 13.06 5.78 -6.13
CA ALA A 380 14.33 5.94 -5.41
C ALA A 380 15.53 5.31 -6.14
N CYS A 381 15.32 4.20 -6.87
CA CYS A 381 16.41 3.44 -7.51
C CYS A 381 17.15 4.20 -8.63
N THR A 382 16.49 5.12 -9.32
CA THR A 382 17.02 5.81 -10.51
C THR A 382 18.27 6.64 -10.22
N ARG A 383 18.46 7.05 -8.97
CA ARG A 383 19.52 7.99 -8.57
C ARG A 383 20.70 7.34 -7.85
N MET A 384 20.53 6.20 -7.20
CA MET A 384 21.54 5.56 -6.34
C MET A 384 22.62 4.81 -7.15
N TRP A 385 22.22 4.08 -8.19
CA TRP A 385 23.12 3.17 -8.92
C TRP A 385 24.01 3.87 -9.95
N CYS A 386 23.61 5.03 -10.47
CA CYS A 386 24.40 5.79 -11.46
C CYS A 386 25.48 6.68 -10.85
N GLY A 387 25.44 6.97 -9.54
CA GLY A 387 26.34 7.92 -8.88
C GLY A 387 27.29 7.32 -7.84
N CYS A 388 26.89 6.24 -7.16
CA CYS A 388 27.78 5.55 -6.24
C CYS A 388 28.73 4.66 -7.04
N SER A 389 30.02 4.96 -7.03
CA SER A 389 31.03 3.99 -7.46
C SER A 389 31.03 2.85 -6.43
N TRP A 390 30.33 1.76 -6.73
CA TRP A 390 30.31 0.53 -5.94
C TRP A 390 31.69 -0.16 -6.00
N SER A 391 32.71 0.47 -5.42
CA SER A 391 34.11 0.01 -5.42
C SER A 391 34.41 -0.99 -4.30
N TRP A 392 33.37 -1.64 -3.78
CA TRP A 392 33.42 -2.62 -2.68
C TRP A 392 34.23 -3.88 -3.03
N ARG A 393 34.43 -4.16 -4.33
CA ARG A 393 35.22 -5.29 -4.84
C ARG A 393 36.48 -4.85 -5.59
N ARG A 394 37.44 -4.21 -4.92
CA ARG A 394 38.85 -4.36 -5.34
C ARG A 394 39.49 -5.42 -4.45
N LYS A 395 39.73 -6.61 -5.01
CA LYS A 395 40.66 -7.60 -4.43
C LYS A 395 41.99 -6.91 -4.09
N PRO A 396 42.74 -7.37 -3.07
CA PRO A 396 44.14 -6.96 -2.96
C PRO A 396 44.82 -7.38 -4.25
N SER A 397 45.36 -6.40 -4.97
CA SER A 397 46.30 -6.67 -6.05
C SER A 397 47.45 -7.50 -5.47
N CYS A 398 47.74 -8.65 -6.07
CA CYS A 398 49.04 -9.28 -5.90
C CYS A 398 50.12 -8.25 -6.27
N MET A 399 50.92 -7.88 -5.28
CA MET A 399 52.37 -7.70 -5.41
C MET A 399 53.03 -8.36 -4.21
#